data_AF-A0A3C0L9D6-F1
#
_entry.id   AF-A0A3C0L9D6-F1
#
_cell.length_a   1.000
_cell.length_b   1.000
_cell.length_c   1.000
_cell.angle_alpha   90.00
_cell.angle_beta   90.00
_cell.angle_gamma   90.00
#
_symmetry.space_group_name_H-M   'P 1'
#
loop_
_entity.id
_entity.type
_entity.pdbx_description
1 polymer ?
#
loop_
_entity_poly.entity_id
_entity_poly.type
_entity_poly.pdbx_seq_one_letter_code
_entity_poly.pdbx_strand_id
1 'polypeptide(L)'
;MAKSFDFIPKDVKKIETKNRRIVTKIPVSESLEIIEELRKYEPRSMTGQPLIVWAKAKGFNVYDKFGNKWIDFSSGVVAANAGHCNPEVQKAIIGQAEHDLLFNYCFPSEIRGKLVKKLVEITPEPLNKCFLLTTGSETTECAIKLARTYGKKIGGKEKIKIVTFDDGFHGRTLGAQQAGGSPKDKEWIVNLDPDINQVPYPNSFKYSWADVNDPTYSDEECFNKFLFYLREKNIEPIQIAGIMSETFQGGWVELMPPGFARKLREFCDKYNIVLIFDEVQAGFGRTGKLFGFEHYGIIPDLMCCGKGISSGMPLSAVIGREEILNLYGPNKMTSTHTGNPVCSAAALASINYILNNNLIEKSANLGKICEEFLEKLKEKYSNVIGHVRGVGLIWGIVFTKNGTKEIDPDLAHDIVRISSEKGLLFFAPVGSGATIKVCPPLVITEEALKEGLKIFEQAIREAICC
;
A
#
# COMPACT_ATOMS: atom_id res chain seq x y z
N MET A 1 15.98 -17.64 -5.61
CA MET A 1 14.82 -17.20 -6.43
C MET A 1 13.57 -17.51 -5.61
N ALA A 2 12.56 -16.63 -5.62
CA ALA A 2 11.30 -16.93 -4.92
C ALA A 2 10.61 -18.15 -5.57
N LYS A 3 9.99 -19.00 -4.75
CA LYS A 3 9.15 -20.12 -5.20
C LYS A 3 8.02 -19.60 -6.10
N SER A 4 7.71 -20.35 -7.16
CA SER A 4 6.60 -20.04 -8.06
C SER A 4 5.39 -20.93 -7.78
N PHE A 5 4.20 -20.40 -8.00
CA PHE A 5 2.97 -21.20 -7.97
C PHE A 5 2.96 -22.25 -9.10
N ASP A 6 2.59 -23.47 -8.73
CA ASP A 6 2.64 -24.68 -9.57
C ASP A 6 1.45 -24.75 -10.55
N PHE A 7 1.71 -25.24 -11.76
CA PHE A 7 0.76 -25.39 -12.85
C PHE A 7 -0.09 -26.65 -12.72
N ILE A 8 0.35 -27.61 -11.90
CA ILE A 8 -0.31 -28.90 -11.76
C ILE A 8 -1.64 -28.71 -11.03
N PRO A 9 -2.81 -28.94 -11.68
CA PRO A 9 -4.10 -28.88 -11.03
C PRO A 9 -4.19 -29.93 -9.93
N LYS A 10 -4.53 -29.51 -8.71
CA LYS A 10 -4.68 -30.42 -7.56
C LYS A 10 -6.14 -30.58 -7.18
N ASP A 11 -6.52 -31.82 -6.88
CA ASP A 11 -7.81 -32.09 -6.26
C ASP A 11 -7.79 -31.52 -4.83
N VAL A 12 -8.74 -30.64 -4.55
CA VAL A 12 -8.90 -29.98 -3.26
C VAL A 12 -10.26 -30.30 -2.68
N LYS A 13 -10.41 -30.14 -1.36
CA LYS A 13 -11.69 -30.36 -0.69
C LYS A 13 -12.75 -29.41 -1.26
N LYS A 14 -13.88 -29.97 -1.69
CA LYS A 14 -15.04 -29.17 -2.10
C LYS A 14 -15.58 -28.38 -0.91
N ILE A 15 -15.91 -27.12 -1.15
CA ILE A 15 -16.35 -26.16 -0.14
C ILE A 15 -17.59 -25.45 -0.66
N GLU A 16 -18.60 -25.30 0.19
CA GLU A 16 -19.74 -24.42 -0.04
C GLU A 16 -20.07 -23.72 1.27
N THR A 17 -19.91 -22.40 1.30
CA THR A 17 -20.38 -21.53 2.38
C THR A 17 -21.02 -20.29 1.78
N LYS A 18 -21.66 -19.48 2.63
CA LYS A 18 -22.18 -18.17 2.23
C LYS A 18 -21.11 -17.31 1.55
N ASN A 19 -19.87 -17.32 2.04
CA ASN A 19 -18.83 -16.40 1.59
C ASN A 19 -17.79 -17.01 0.63
N ARG A 20 -17.67 -18.35 0.52
CA ARG A 20 -16.76 -19.01 -0.44
C ARG A 20 -17.31 -20.30 -1.01
N ARG A 21 -16.79 -20.72 -2.16
CA ARG A 21 -17.16 -21.95 -2.85
C ARG A 21 -15.96 -22.48 -3.63
N ILE A 22 -15.64 -23.75 -3.50
CA ILE A 22 -14.59 -24.43 -4.28
C ILE A 22 -15.16 -25.75 -4.78
N VAL A 23 -15.23 -25.90 -6.11
CA VAL A 23 -15.88 -27.03 -6.79
C VAL A 23 -15.02 -27.69 -7.86
N THR A 24 -13.85 -27.13 -8.17
CA THR A 24 -12.90 -27.65 -9.16
C THR A 24 -11.55 -28.01 -8.52
N LYS A 25 -10.61 -28.47 -9.36
CA LYS A 25 -9.18 -28.46 -9.02
C LYS A 25 -8.63 -27.03 -8.94
N ILE A 26 -7.54 -26.85 -8.22
CA ILE A 26 -6.82 -25.57 -8.11
C ILE A 26 -5.33 -25.78 -8.47
N PRO A 27 -4.76 -25.02 -9.43
CA PRO A 27 -5.47 -24.17 -10.39
C PRO A 27 -6.51 -24.96 -11.21
N VAL A 28 -7.48 -24.25 -11.82
CA VAL A 28 -8.48 -24.90 -12.68
C VAL A 28 -7.79 -25.37 -13.96
N SER A 29 -7.98 -26.63 -14.34
CA SER A 29 -7.35 -27.23 -15.53
C SER A 29 -7.65 -26.42 -16.80
N GLU A 30 -8.90 -26.02 -16.97
CA GLU A 30 -9.40 -25.25 -18.10
C GLU A 30 -9.00 -23.76 -18.05
N SER A 31 -8.40 -23.30 -16.95
CA SER A 31 -7.76 -21.98 -16.86
C SER A 31 -6.29 -22.01 -17.28
N LEU A 32 -5.67 -23.18 -17.45
CA LEU A 32 -4.24 -23.24 -17.77
C LEU A 32 -3.91 -22.62 -19.13
N GLU A 33 -4.80 -22.76 -20.12
CA GLU A 33 -4.64 -22.17 -21.46
C GLU A 33 -4.37 -20.67 -21.40
N ILE A 34 -5.23 -19.90 -20.70
CA ILE A 34 -5.05 -18.44 -20.58
C ILE A 34 -3.81 -18.08 -19.77
N ILE A 35 -3.43 -18.89 -18.78
CA ILE A 35 -2.21 -18.67 -18.00
C ILE A 35 -0.97 -18.91 -18.88
N GLU A 36 -1.00 -19.90 -19.76
CA GLU A 36 0.05 -20.17 -20.74
C GLU A 36 0.15 -19.08 -21.81
N GLU A 37 -0.98 -18.54 -22.27
CA GLU A 37 -1.00 -17.36 -23.15
C GLU A 37 -0.32 -16.16 -22.48
N LEU A 38 -0.67 -15.85 -21.23
CA LEU A 38 -0.03 -14.76 -20.47
C LEU A 38 1.48 -15.00 -20.35
N ARG A 39 1.91 -16.23 -20.04
CA ARG A 39 3.35 -16.56 -19.98
C ARG A 39 4.08 -16.43 -21.32
N LYS A 40 3.38 -16.68 -22.43
CA LYS A 40 3.94 -16.59 -23.78
C LYS A 40 4.09 -15.14 -24.23
N TYR A 41 3.12 -14.29 -23.91
CA TYR A 41 3.04 -12.93 -24.45
C TYR A 41 3.40 -11.82 -23.46
N GLU A 42 3.47 -12.09 -22.15
CA GLU A 42 3.95 -11.15 -21.14
C GLU A 42 5.39 -11.44 -20.70
N PRO A 43 6.13 -10.41 -20.25
CA PRO A 43 7.42 -10.65 -19.63
C PRO A 43 7.27 -11.48 -18.35
N ARG A 44 8.26 -12.36 -18.10
CA ARG A 44 8.29 -13.22 -16.90
C ARG A 44 8.07 -12.48 -15.58
N SER A 45 8.42 -11.18 -15.50
CA SER A 45 8.22 -10.34 -14.31
C SER A 45 6.75 -10.09 -13.94
N MET A 46 5.80 -10.35 -14.85
CA MET A 46 4.36 -10.27 -14.57
C MET A 46 3.81 -11.54 -13.89
N THR A 47 4.63 -12.57 -13.72
CA THR A 47 4.26 -13.80 -13.02
C THR A 47 4.41 -13.68 -11.50
N GLY A 48 4.04 -14.74 -10.77
CA GLY A 48 4.32 -14.86 -9.33
C GLY A 48 3.12 -14.65 -8.42
N GLN A 49 1.90 -14.50 -8.96
CA GLN A 49 0.65 -14.53 -8.18
C GLN A 49 0.05 -15.94 -8.15
N PRO A 50 -0.85 -16.26 -7.19
CA PRO A 50 -1.64 -17.49 -7.25
C PRO A 50 -2.34 -17.64 -8.60
N LEU A 51 -2.33 -18.85 -9.15
CA LEU A 51 -2.84 -19.17 -10.49
C LEU A 51 -4.37 -19.27 -10.52
N ILE A 52 -5.04 -18.17 -10.19
CA ILE A 52 -6.49 -18.04 -10.22
C ILE A 52 -6.85 -16.98 -11.26
N VAL A 53 -7.63 -17.39 -12.27
CA VAL A 53 -8.11 -16.48 -13.33
C VAL A 53 -9.41 -15.84 -12.86
N TRP A 54 -9.37 -14.54 -12.60
CA TRP A 54 -10.53 -13.78 -12.15
C TRP A 54 -11.45 -13.52 -13.34
N ALA A 55 -12.68 -14.02 -13.27
CA ALA A 55 -13.73 -13.68 -14.25
C ALA A 55 -14.61 -12.52 -13.74
N LYS A 56 -14.73 -12.39 -12.41
CA LYS A 56 -15.57 -11.38 -11.76
C LYS A 56 -15.06 -11.12 -10.35
N ALA A 57 -15.26 -9.89 -9.87
CA ALA A 57 -15.12 -9.57 -8.45
C ALA A 57 -16.26 -8.64 -8.03
N LYS A 58 -16.83 -8.84 -6.83
CA LYS A 58 -17.93 -8.03 -6.29
C LYS A 58 -17.81 -7.92 -4.77
N GLY A 59 -17.85 -6.71 -4.26
CA GLY A 59 -17.70 -6.44 -2.82
C GLY A 59 -16.34 -6.94 -2.32
N PHE A 60 -16.34 -8.00 -1.53
CA PHE A 60 -15.16 -8.65 -0.97
C PHE A 60 -14.93 -10.07 -1.51
N ASN A 61 -15.58 -10.43 -2.62
CA ASN A 61 -15.46 -11.74 -3.24
C ASN A 61 -14.89 -11.67 -4.66
N VAL A 62 -14.13 -12.70 -5.00
CA VAL A 62 -13.58 -12.97 -6.34
C VAL A 62 -14.17 -14.28 -6.85
N TYR A 63 -14.40 -14.36 -8.16
CA TYR A 63 -15.02 -15.50 -8.82
C TYR A 63 -14.25 -15.82 -10.10
N ASP A 64 -14.18 -17.11 -10.43
CA ASP A 64 -13.77 -17.56 -11.75
C ASP A 64 -14.99 -17.90 -12.62
N LYS A 65 -14.74 -18.34 -13.85
CA LYS A 65 -15.81 -18.74 -14.78
C LYS A 65 -16.36 -20.14 -14.51
N PHE A 66 -15.80 -20.88 -13.55
CA PHE A 66 -16.08 -22.31 -13.30
C PHE A 66 -16.87 -22.55 -12.00
N GLY A 67 -17.32 -21.47 -11.35
CA GLY A 67 -18.19 -21.52 -10.19
C GLY A 67 -17.46 -21.48 -8.85
N ASN A 68 -16.15 -21.26 -8.84
CA ASN A 68 -15.41 -21.00 -7.61
C ASN A 68 -15.61 -19.55 -7.16
N LYS A 69 -15.55 -19.35 -5.84
CA LYS A 69 -15.77 -18.08 -5.13
C LYS A 69 -14.80 -17.99 -3.96
N TRP A 70 -13.96 -16.97 -3.93
CA TRP A 70 -13.01 -16.72 -2.86
C TRP A 70 -13.43 -15.53 -2.01
N ILE A 71 -13.13 -15.58 -0.71
CA ILE A 71 -13.03 -14.37 0.13
C ILE A 71 -11.73 -13.68 -0.23
N ASP A 72 -11.77 -12.38 -0.52
CA ASP A 72 -10.60 -11.61 -0.93
C ASP A 72 -9.95 -10.87 0.23
N PHE A 73 -8.78 -11.32 0.67
CA PHE A 73 -7.90 -10.63 1.63
C PHE A 73 -6.79 -9.83 0.93
N SER A 74 -6.78 -9.78 -0.40
CA SER A 74 -5.79 -9.08 -1.21
C SER A 74 -6.22 -7.64 -1.53
N SER A 75 -7.53 -7.41 -1.72
CA SER A 75 -8.13 -6.18 -2.26
C SER A 75 -7.43 -5.60 -3.49
N GLY A 76 -6.81 -6.45 -4.31
CA GLY A 76 -6.01 -6.01 -5.46
C GLY A 76 -4.80 -5.16 -5.03
N VAL A 77 -4.13 -5.54 -3.95
CA VAL A 77 -3.05 -4.78 -3.30
C VAL A 77 -3.57 -3.44 -2.77
N VAL A 78 -4.51 -3.48 -1.82
CA VAL A 78 -5.14 -2.31 -1.15
C VAL A 78 -5.79 -1.29 -2.09
N ALA A 79 -6.22 -1.73 -3.27
CA ALA A 79 -6.89 -0.89 -4.24
C ALA A 79 -8.40 -0.80 -3.99
N ALA A 80 -9.07 -1.93 -3.76
CA ALA A 80 -10.53 -2.02 -3.71
C ALA A 80 -11.15 -1.57 -2.37
N ASN A 81 -10.80 -0.39 -1.86
CA ASN A 81 -11.28 0.09 -0.55
C ASN A 81 -12.82 0.16 -0.47
N ALA A 82 -13.48 0.72 -1.49
CA ALA A 82 -14.95 0.78 -1.59
C ALA A 82 -15.61 -0.54 -2.02
N GLY A 83 -14.85 -1.62 -2.17
CA GLY A 83 -15.32 -2.91 -2.69
C GLY A 83 -15.14 -3.05 -4.21
N HIS A 84 -14.93 -4.30 -4.65
CA HIS A 84 -14.88 -4.64 -6.06
C HIS A 84 -16.21 -4.34 -6.75
N CYS A 85 -16.13 -3.70 -7.92
CA CYS A 85 -17.29 -3.38 -8.76
C CYS A 85 -18.44 -2.75 -7.94
N ASN A 86 -18.10 -1.77 -7.10
CA ASN A 86 -19.07 -1.03 -6.30
C ASN A 86 -20.15 -0.40 -7.21
N PRO A 87 -21.46 -0.60 -6.96
CA PRO A 87 -22.52 -0.12 -7.84
C PRO A 87 -22.54 1.40 -8.06
N GLU A 88 -22.19 2.20 -7.04
CA GLU A 88 -22.13 3.66 -7.17
C GLU A 88 -20.95 4.11 -8.03
N VAL A 89 -19.78 3.47 -7.85
CA VAL A 89 -18.60 3.72 -8.68
C VAL A 89 -18.86 3.29 -10.12
N GLN A 90 -19.46 2.11 -10.33
CA GLN A 90 -19.84 1.62 -11.65
C GLN A 90 -20.81 2.57 -12.35
N LYS A 91 -21.84 3.04 -11.65
CA LYS A 91 -22.79 4.02 -12.19
C LYS A 91 -22.11 5.33 -12.57
N ALA A 92 -21.16 5.81 -11.77
CA ALA A 92 -20.41 7.03 -12.06
C ALA A 92 -19.51 6.86 -13.31
N ILE A 93 -18.87 5.71 -13.48
CA ILE A 93 -18.07 5.38 -14.66
C ILE A 93 -18.94 5.35 -15.92
N ILE A 94 -20.05 4.59 -15.88
CA ILE A 94 -20.98 4.46 -17.02
C ILE A 94 -21.57 5.83 -17.38
N GLY A 95 -22.10 6.55 -16.39
CA GLY A 95 -22.70 7.86 -16.62
C GLY A 95 -21.71 8.88 -17.19
N GLN A 96 -20.44 8.85 -16.76
CA GLN A 96 -19.41 9.73 -17.34
C GLN A 96 -19.03 9.33 -18.76
N ALA A 97 -19.07 8.04 -19.10
CA ALA A 97 -18.82 7.56 -20.46
C ALA A 97 -20.00 7.88 -21.39
N GLU A 98 -21.24 7.78 -20.92
CA GLU A 98 -22.47 8.16 -21.64
C GLU A 98 -22.59 9.69 -21.83
N HIS A 99 -21.87 10.48 -21.04
CA HIS A 99 -21.78 11.94 -21.19
C HIS A 99 -20.84 12.35 -22.35
N ASP A 100 -20.39 11.43 -23.20
CA ASP A 100 -19.52 11.68 -24.36
C ASP A 100 -18.20 12.41 -24.05
N LEU A 101 -17.73 12.35 -22.80
CA LEU A 101 -16.48 12.96 -22.35
C LEU A 101 -15.55 11.91 -21.74
N LEU A 102 -14.85 11.18 -22.60
CA LEU A 102 -13.91 10.14 -22.20
C LEU A 102 -12.50 10.68 -21.90
N PHE A 103 -12.12 11.78 -22.54
CA PHE A 103 -10.76 12.33 -22.47
C PHE A 103 -10.76 13.84 -22.72
N ASN A 104 -9.95 14.58 -21.95
CA ASN A 104 -9.83 16.03 -22.08
C ASN A 104 -8.41 16.56 -21.82
N TYR A 105 -7.39 15.71 -21.70
CA TYR A 105 -6.03 16.13 -21.33
C TYR A 105 -6.05 17.19 -20.18
N CYS A 106 -5.28 18.26 -20.28
CA CYS A 106 -5.26 19.37 -19.34
C CYS A 106 -6.42 20.38 -19.53
N PHE A 107 -7.31 20.22 -20.51
CA PHE A 107 -8.48 21.12 -20.66
C PHE A 107 -9.40 20.98 -19.44
N PRO A 108 -10.02 22.07 -18.95
CA PRO A 108 -10.94 22.00 -17.82
C PRO A 108 -12.11 21.06 -18.08
N SER A 109 -12.56 20.35 -17.04
CA SER A 109 -13.84 19.65 -17.00
C SER A 109 -14.48 19.82 -15.64
N GLU A 110 -15.81 19.79 -15.61
CA GLU A 110 -16.57 19.93 -14.36
C GLU A 110 -16.22 18.81 -13.37
N ILE A 111 -16.10 17.56 -13.85
CA ILE A 111 -15.78 16.42 -13.00
C ILE A 111 -14.38 16.50 -12.39
N ARG A 112 -13.39 17.01 -13.15
CA ARG A 112 -12.04 17.25 -12.61
C ARG A 112 -12.08 18.33 -11.53
N GLY A 113 -12.82 19.42 -11.75
CA GLY A 113 -13.03 20.48 -10.78
C GLY A 113 -13.68 19.98 -9.48
N LYS A 114 -14.73 19.16 -9.60
CA LYS A 114 -15.40 18.52 -8.44
C LYS A 114 -14.45 17.63 -7.64
N LEU A 115 -13.65 16.81 -8.32
CA LEU A 115 -12.71 15.91 -7.66
C LEU A 115 -11.59 16.65 -6.91
N VAL A 116 -10.90 17.61 -7.55
CA VAL A 116 -9.82 18.33 -6.87
C VAL A 116 -10.33 19.13 -5.68
N LYS A 117 -11.53 19.71 -5.78
CA LYS A 117 -12.22 20.36 -4.67
C LYS A 117 -12.49 19.36 -3.54
N LYS A 118 -13.09 18.22 -3.84
CA LYS A 118 -13.41 17.19 -2.84
C LYS A 118 -12.17 16.68 -2.12
N LEU A 119 -11.07 16.46 -2.84
CA LEU A 119 -9.81 15.97 -2.26
C LEU A 119 -9.21 16.98 -1.27
N VAL A 120 -9.28 18.28 -1.58
CA VAL A 120 -8.81 19.34 -0.68
C VAL A 120 -9.74 19.51 0.53
N GLU A 121 -11.06 19.44 0.33
CA GLU A 121 -12.04 19.60 1.43
C GLU A 121 -11.95 18.53 2.51
N ILE A 122 -11.43 17.34 2.17
CA ILE A 122 -11.31 16.23 3.12
C ILE A 122 -9.93 16.14 3.77
N THR A 123 -8.96 16.96 3.36
CA THR A 123 -7.62 17.02 3.96
C THR A 123 -7.52 18.17 4.97
N PRO A 124 -6.73 18.02 6.05
CA PRO A 124 -6.54 19.10 7.00
C PRO A 124 -5.59 20.18 6.45
N GLU A 125 -5.74 21.43 6.90
CA GLU A 125 -4.74 22.48 6.64
C GLU A 125 -3.35 22.07 7.14
N PRO A 126 -2.24 22.41 6.45
CA PRO A 126 -2.17 23.32 5.30
C PRO A 126 -2.28 22.62 3.92
N LEU A 127 -2.84 21.41 3.84
CA LEU A 127 -2.96 20.64 2.60
C LEU A 127 -4.14 21.17 1.75
N ASN A 128 -3.87 22.15 0.88
CA ASN A 128 -4.93 22.92 0.21
C ASN A 128 -4.82 23.01 -1.31
N LYS A 129 -3.84 22.33 -1.93
CA LYS A 129 -3.75 22.15 -3.39
C LYS A 129 -3.60 20.68 -3.76
N CYS A 130 -4.15 20.32 -4.92
CA CYS A 130 -4.13 18.97 -5.44
C CYS A 130 -3.64 18.95 -6.90
N PHE A 131 -2.75 18.02 -7.22
CA PHE A 131 -2.34 17.70 -8.59
C PHE A 131 -2.65 16.24 -8.89
N LEU A 132 -3.46 15.98 -9.94
CA LEU A 132 -3.90 14.64 -10.32
C LEU A 132 -2.92 13.97 -11.28
N LEU A 133 -2.68 12.69 -11.08
CA LEU A 133 -1.77 11.84 -11.85
C LEU A 133 -2.45 10.46 -12.07
N THR A 134 -1.74 9.50 -12.66
CA THR A 134 -2.32 8.18 -13.01
C THR A 134 -1.92 7.09 -12.03
N THR A 135 -0.65 7.08 -11.61
CA THR A 135 -0.04 6.02 -10.78
C THR A 135 0.60 6.58 -9.51
N GLY A 136 0.79 5.73 -8.50
CA GLY A 136 1.53 6.10 -7.29
C GLY A 136 3.00 6.44 -7.57
N SER A 137 3.64 5.78 -8.54
CA SER A 137 5.03 6.10 -8.90
C SER A 137 5.17 7.53 -9.44
N GLU A 138 4.22 8.00 -10.25
CA GLU A 138 4.21 9.41 -10.70
C GLU A 138 4.07 10.39 -9.52
N THR A 139 3.31 10.04 -8.47
CA THR A 139 3.19 10.91 -7.29
C THR A 139 4.51 11.04 -6.53
N THR A 140 5.27 9.95 -6.44
CA THR A 140 6.63 9.94 -5.85
C THR A 140 7.59 10.82 -6.65
N GLU A 141 7.63 10.66 -7.97
CA GLU A 141 8.45 11.49 -8.86
C GLU A 141 8.10 12.99 -8.71
N CYS A 142 6.80 13.28 -8.67
CA CYS A 142 6.28 14.63 -8.46
C CYS A 142 6.71 15.21 -7.11
N ALA A 143 6.57 14.45 -6.02
CA ALA A 143 6.93 14.89 -4.69
C ALA A 143 8.44 15.13 -4.54
N ILE A 144 9.29 14.26 -5.11
CA ILE A 144 10.75 14.45 -5.18
C ILE A 144 11.09 15.75 -5.92
N LYS A 145 10.49 15.95 -7.11
CA LYS A 145 10.69 17.16 -7.92
C LYS A 145 10.31 18.42 -7.13
N LEU A 146 9.14 18.42 -6.49
CA LEU A 146 8.64 19.55 -5.72
C LEU A 146 9.52 19.83 -4.50
N ALA A 147 9.88 18.82 -3.72
CA ALA A 147 10.74 18.96 -2.54
C ALA A 147 12.11 19.53 -2.91
N ARG A 148 12.77 18.99 -3.94
CA ARG A 148 14.05 19.52 -4.44
C ARG A 148 13.95 20.96 -4.93
N THR A 149 12.88 21.28 -5.66
CA THR A 149 12.66 22.64 -6.19
C THR A 149 12.42 23.63 -5.05
N TYR A 150 11.61 23.26 -4.06
CA TYR A 150 11.34 24.05 -2.88
C TYR A 150 12.60 24.24 -2.02
N GLY A 151 13.29 23.13 -1.70
CA GLY A 151 14.55 23.13 -0.95
C GLY A 151 15.59 24.04 -1.59
N LYS A 152 15.80 23.92 -2.91
CA LYS A 152 16.69 24.80 -3.66
C LYS A 152 16.30 26.27 -3.58
N LYS A 153 15.00 26.59 -3.62
CA LYS A 153 14.48 27.96 -3.54
C LYS A 153 14.79 28.60 -2.18
N ILE A 154 14.71 27.85 -1.09
CA ILE A 154 14.85 28.41 0.27
C ILE A 154 16.24 28.23 0.90
N GLY A 155 17.01 27.24 0.45
CA GLY A 155 18.30 26.86 1.06
C GLY A 155 19.44 26.74 0.06
N GLY A 156 19.27 27.22 -1.18
CA GLY A 156 20.31 27.18 -2.21
C GLY A 156 20.56 25.78 -2.78
N LYS A 157 21.58 25.66 -3.63
CA LYS A 157 21.84 24.43 -4.40
C LYS A 157 22.18 23.20 -3.54
N GLU A 158 22.62 23.40 -2.31
CA GLU A 158 23.01 22.33 -1.40
C GLU A 158 21.82 21.67 -0.70
N LYS A 159 20.66 22.36 -0.62
CA LYS A 159 19.42 21.82 -0.06
C LYS A 159 18.66 21.00 -1.10
N ILE A 160 19.24 19.85 -1.46
CA ILE A 160 18.79 18.99 -2.56
C ILE A 160 18.55 17.53 -2.16
N LYS A 161 19.03 17.12 -0.98
CA LYS A 161 19.00 15.72 -0.55
C LYS A 161 17.56 15.28 -0.24
N ILE A 162 17.20 14.10 -0.71
CA ILE A 162 15.98 13.39 -0.34
C ILE A 162 16.39 12.25 0.58
N VAL A 163 15.78 12.21 1.77
CA VAL A 163 15.95 11.13 2.72
C VAL A 163 14.70 10.26 2.72
N THR A 164 14.87 8.97 2.49
CA THR A 164 13.81 7.96 2.62
C THR A 164 14.28 6.84 3.55
N PHE A 165 13.56 5.72 3.61
CA PHE A 165 13.83 4.66 4.58
C PHE A 165 14.17 3.32 3.93
N ASP A 166 15.05 2.55 4.58
CA ASP A 166 15.33 1.15 4.23
C ASP A 166 14.05 0.31 4.23
N ASP A 167 13.92 -0.66 3.32
CA ASP A 167 12.70 -1.43 3.00
C ASP A 167 11.47 -0.64 2.49
N GLY A 168 11.54 0.69 2.35
CA GLY A 168 10.43 1.48 1.79
C GLY A 168 10.13 1.13 0.33
N PHE A 169 8.86 1.22 -0.09
CA PHE A 169 8.43 1.00 -1.47
C PHE A 169 7.64 2.19 -2.00
N HIS A 170 8.24 2.95 -2.93
CA HIS A 170 7.62 4.17 -3.48
C HIS A 170 7.27 4.07 -4.97
N GLY A 171 7.51 2.92 -5.61
CA GLY A 171 7.14 2.69 -7.01
C GLY A 171 8.18 1.96 -7.85
N ARG A 172 7.92 1.89 -9.16
CA ARG A 172 8.77 1.18 -10.14
C ARG A 172 9.32 2.06 -11.27
N THR A 173 9.16 3.39 -11.20
CA THR A 173 9.84 4.34 -12.10
C THR A 173 11.23 4.69 -11.54
N LEU A 174 12.11 5.28 -12.34
CA LEU A 174 13.51 5.50 -11.97
C LEU A 174 13.68 6.28 -10.66
N GLY A 175 13.05 7.44 -10.48
CA GLY A 175 13.13 8.22 -9.24
C GLY A 175 12.43 7.53 -8.07
N ALA A 176 11.30 6.88 -8.35
CA ALA A 176 10.56 6.13 -7.34
C ALA A 176 11.32 4.90 -6.81
N GLN A 177 12.05 4.17 -7.66
CA GLN A 177 12.91 3.06 -7.26
C GLN A 177 14.15 3.54 -6.51
N GLN A 178 14.73 4.68 -6.90
CA GLN A 178 15.83 5.28 -6.15
C GLN A 178 15.42 5.73 -4.74
N ALA A 179 14.19 6.23 -4.58
CA ALA A 179 13.60 6.50 -3.27
C ALA A 179 13.29 5.21 -2.48
N GLY A 180 13.19 4.06 -3.15
CA GLY A 180 12.95 2.76 -2.53
C GLY A 180 14.11 2.25 -1.67
N GLY A 181 13.74 1.51 -0.63
CA GLY A 181 14.61 1.00 0.42
C GLY A 181 15.29 -0.34 0.14
N SER A 182 15.08 -0.94 -1.02
CA SER A 182 15.60 -2.26 -1.39
C SER A 182 16.78 -2.12 -2.37
N PRO A 183 18.02 -2.44 -1.96
CA PRO A 183 19.18 -2.44 -2.86
C PRO A 183 18.98 -3.36 -4.08
N LYS A 184 18.33 -4.51 -3.86
CA LYS A 184 18.04 -5.50 -4.92
C LYS A 184 17.16 -4.93 -6.03
N ASP A 185 16.17 -4.12 -5.68
CA ASP A 185 15.28 -3.50 -6.67
C ASP A 185 15.97 -2.39 -7.49
N LYS A 186 17.19 -2.00 -7.10
CA LYS A 186 18.00 -0.96 -7.72
C LYS A 186 19.20 -1.50 -8.52
N GLU A 187 19.41 -2.82 -8.56
CA GLU A 187 20.58 -3.45 -9.23
C GLU A 187 20.75 -3.07 -10.71
N TRP A 188 19.64 -2.78 -11.41
CA TRP A 188 19.66 -2.37 -12.81
C TRP A 188 20.05 -0.89 -13.01
N ILE A 189 20.03 -0.07 -11.95
CA ILE A 189 20.31 1.36 -11.98
C ILE A 189 21.82 1.56 -11.80
N VAL A 190 22.53 1.78 -12.89
CA VAL A 190 23.99 1.96 -12.88
C VAL A 190 24.41 3.23 -12.15
N ASN A 191 23.70 4.34 -12.37
CA ASN A 191 24.01 5.65 -11.80
C ASN A 191 22.94 6.03 -10.77
N LEU A 192 23.14 5.63 -9.51
CA LEU A 192 22.31 6.08 -8.40
C LEU A 192 22.56 7.57 -8.13
N ASP A 193 21.49 8.31 -7.89
CA ASP A 193 21.53 9.69 -7.45
C ASP A 193 22.13 9.77 -6.03
N PRO A 194 23.31 10.39 -5.86
CA PRO A 194 24.00 10.44 -4.56
C PRO A 194 23.24 11.27 -3.52
N ASP A 195 22.24 12.05 -3.94
CA ASP A 195 21.41 12.88 -3.09
C ASP A 195 20.05 12.24 -2.80
N ILE A 196 19.83 10.96 -3.11
CA ILE A 196 18.70 10.17 -2.61
C ILE A 196 19.24 9.08 -1.69
N ASN A 197 19.00 9.23 -0.39
CA ASN A 197 19.62 8.40 0.64
C ASN A 197 18.57 7.74 1.52
N GLN A 198 18.78 6.46 1.80
CA GLN A 198 17.97 5.71 2.75
C GLN A 198 18.64 5.66 4.12
N VAL A 199 17.84 5.76 5.18
CA VAL A 199 18.23 5.48 6.57
C VAL A 199 17.31 4.41 7.16
N PRO A 200 17.70 3.73 8.26
CA PRO A 200 16.85 2.72 8.86
C PRO A 200 15.48 3.24 9.28
N TYR A 201 14.43 2.51 8.90
CA TYR A 201 13.08 2.70 9.44
C TYR A 201 13.03 2.18 10.89
N PRO A 202 12.29 2.84 11.81
CA PRO A 202 12.08 2.33 13.16
C PRO A 202 11.14 1.11 13.15
N ASN A 203 11.69 -0.04 12.74
CA ASN A 203 11.01 -1.33 12.66
C ASN A 203 11.30 -2.19 13.90
N SER A 204 10.27 -2.55 14.67
CA SER A 204 10.44 -3.26 15.95
C SER A 204 10.88 -4.72 15.79
N PHE A 205 10.67 -5.33 14.62
CA PHE A 205 11.20 -6.66 14.33
C PHE A 205 12.72 -6.67 14.18
N LYS A 206 13.27 -5.61 13.54
CA LYS A 206 14.71 -5.47 13.27
C LYS A 206 15.48 -4.82 14.42
N TYR A 207 14.85 -3.90 15.14
CA TYR A 207 15.54 -3.03 16.07
C TYR A 207 14.80 -2.92 17.40
N SER A 208 15.45 -3.32 18.50
CA SER A 208 14.88 -3.18 19.84
C SER A 208 14.63 -1.72 20.24
N TRP A 209 15.48 -0.79 19.77
CA TRP A 209 15.31 0.65 19.99
C TRP A 209 14.07 1.24 19.30
N ALA A 210 13.38 0.47 18.46
CA ALA A 210 12.14 0.85 17.82
C ALA A 210 10.91 0.10 18.37
N ASP A 211 11.07 -0.87 19.27
CA ASP A 211 9.95 -1.59 19.87
C ASP A 211 9.39 -0.81 21.06
N VAL A 212 8.20 -0.23 20.89
CA VAL A 212 7.50 0.55 21.93
C VAL A 212 7.16 -0.27 23.18
N ASN A 213 7.23 -1.60 23.11
CA ASN A 213 7.00 -2.50 24.24
C ASN A 213 8.31 -2.91 24.94
N ASP A 214 9.48 -2.58 24.38
CA ASP A 214 10.76 -2.82 25.03
C ASP A 214 10.91 -1.86 26.23
N PRO A 215 11.27 -2.35 27.44
CA PRO A 215 11.43 -1.50 28.62
C PRO A 215 12.46 -0.37 28.48
N THR A 216 13.38 -0.49 27.52
CA THR A 216 14.42 0.51 27.22
C THR A 216 14.01 1.52 26.16
N TYR A 217 12.82 1.38 25.58
CA TYR A 217 12.32 2.29 24.55
C TYR A 217 12.17 3.72 25.05
N SER A 218 12.59 4.68 24.22
CA SER A 218 12.18 6.06 24.34
C SER A 218 12.07 6.69 22.96
N ASP A 219 11.10 7.60 22.79
CA ASP A 219 10.94 8.37 21.57
C ASP A 219 12.22 9.17 21.22
N GLU A 220 12.93 9.64 22.25
CA GLU A 220 14.19 10.38 22.13
C GLU A 220 15.31 9.51 21.57
N GLU A 221 15.55 8.33 22.14
CA GLU A 221 16.61 7.44 21.65
C GLU A 221 16.28 6.91 20.24
N CYS A 222 15.02 6.58 19.98
CA CYS A 222 14.57 6.17 18.64
C CYS A 222 14.89 7.26 17.60
N PHE A 223 14.60 8.53 17.91
CA PHE A 223 14.93 9.65 17.03
C PHE A 223 16.44 9.94 16.95
N ASN A 224 17.19 9.75 18.04
CA ASN A 224 18.64 9.87 18.04
C ASN A 224 19.31 8.85 17.12
N LYS A 225 18.73 7.65 16.94
CA LYS A 225 19.18 6.69 15.91
C LYS A 225 19.03 7.25 14.51
N PHE A 226 17.90 7.89 14.19
CA PHE A 226 17.73 8.56 12.90
C PHE A 226 18.79 9.64 12.66
N LEU A 227 19.03 10.52 13.65
CA LEU A 227 20.08 11.53 13.57
C LEU A 227 21.49 10.93 13.45
N PHE A 228 21.74 9.82 14.14
CA PHE A 228 22.99 9.07 14.03
C PHE A 228 23.22 8.56 12.61
N TYR A 229 22.23 7.92 11.98
CA TYR A 229 22.36 7.40 10.61
C TYR A 229 22.48 8.50 9.55
N LEU A 230 21.90 9.69 9.77
CA LEU A 230 22.17 10.86 8.93
C LEU A 230 23.66 11.26 8.99
N ARG A 231 24.23 11.33 10.20
CA ARG A 231 25.65 11.65 10.41
C ARG A 231 26.59 10.61 9.79
N GLU A 232 26.31 9.32 9.97
CA GLU A 232 27.08 8.22 9.36
C GLU A 232 27.14 8.32 7.83
N LYS A 233 26.11 8.92 7.21
CA LYS A 233 26.04 9.15 5.77
C LYS A 233 26.54 10.54 5.35
N ASN A 234 27.11 11.31 6.27
CA ASN A 234 27.55 12.69 6.05
C ASN A 234 26.43 13.58 5.49
N ILE A 235 25.21 13.41 6.00
CA ILE A 235 24.04 14.21 5.60
C ILE A 235 23.79 15.26 6.67
N GLU A 236 24.04 16.53 6.33
CA GLU A 236 23.72 17.64 7.21
C GLU A 236 22.23 18.03 7.05
N PRO A 237 21.49 18.29 8.15
CA PRO A 237 20.06 18.65 8.08
C PRO A 237 19.74 19.80 7.12
N ILE A 238 20.65 20.78 7.00
CA ILE A 238 20.47 21.94 6.12
C ILE A 238 20.45 21.56 4.63
N GLN A 239 21.08 20.44 4.25
CA GLN A 239 21.14 19.92 2.88
C GLN A 239 19.90 19.13 2.48
N ILE A 240 19.02 18.79 3.43
CA ILE A 240 17.84 17.97 3.18
C ILE A 240 16.73 18.84 2.60
N ALA A 241 16.31 18.51 1.37
CA ALA A 241 15.17 19.13 0.70
C ALA A 241 13.84 18.51 1.14
N GLY A 242 13.82 17.18 1.30
CA GLY A 242 12.63 16.47 1.75
C GLY A 242 12.94 15.15 2.44
N ILE A 243 12.05 14.77 3.36
CA ILE A 243 12.01 13.43 3.96
C ILE A 243 10.71 12.78 3.52
N MET A 244 10.81 11.59 2.91
CA MET A 244 9.65 10.81 2.47
C MET A 244 9.56 9.50 3.22
N SER A 245 8.37 9.18 3.72
CA SER A 245 8.06 7.90 4.35
C SER A 245 6.69 7.42 3.90
N GLU A 246 6.50 6.11 3.75
CA GLU A 246 5.14 5.55 3.80
C GLU A 246 4.59 5.75 5.21
N THR A 247 3.28 5.96 5.36
CA THR A 247 2.71 6.02 6.72
C THR A 247 3.00 4.72 7.47
N PHE A 248 2.80 3.57 6.84
CA PHE A 248 3.36 2.30 7.31
C PHE A 248 4.16 1.70 6.16
N GLN A 249 5.27 1.04 6.45
CA GLN A 249 6.02 0.36 5.39
C GLN A 249 5.23 -0.82 4.85
N GLY A 250 4.90 -0.81 3.56
CA GLY A 250 4.03 -1.81 2.96
C GLY A 250 4.52 -3.26 3.06
N GLY A 251 5.83 -3.48 3.17
CA GLY A 251 6.47 -4.79 3.33
C GLY A 251 6.38 -5.38 4.75
N TRP A 252 6.21 -4.53 5.76
CA TRP A 252 6.16 -4.91 7.18
C TRP A 252 4.80 -4.66 7.82
N VAL A 253 4.00 -3.78 7.22
CA VAL A 253 2.72 -3.28 7.76
C VAL A 253 2.91 -2.66 9.15
N GLU A 254 4.03 -1.96 9.30
CA GLU A 254 4.42 -1.37 10.57
C GLU A 254 4.41 0.15 10.47
N LEU A 255 3.61 0.77 11.34
CA LEU A 255 3.66 2.21 11.61
C LEU A 255 4.97 2.53 12.33
N MET A 256 5.50 3.74 12.11
CA MET A 256 6.59 4.23 12.96
C MET A 256 6.04 4.56 14.35
N PRO A 257 6.86 4.54 15.41
CA PRO A 257 6.41 5.01 16.71
C PRO A 257 5.87 6.45 16.63
N PRO A 258 4.68 6.76 17.20
CA PRO A 258 4.10 8.10 17.07
C PRO A 258 4.99 9.23 17.59
N GLY A 259 5.79 9.00 18.63
CA GLY A 259 6.72 10.01 19.13
C GLY A 259 7.93 10.23 18.22
N PHE A 260 8.41 9.19 17.53
CA PHE A 260 9.38 9.34 16.46
C PHE A 260 8.82 10.23 15.33
N ALA A 261 7.58 9.98 14.90
CA ALA A 261 6.93 10.79 13.86
C ALA A 261 6.80 12.27 14.25
N ARG A 262 6.40 12.55 15.50
CA ARG A 262 6.32 13.92 16.02
C ARG A 262 7.68 14.61 16.02
N LYS A 263 8.74 13.94 16.46
CA LYS A 263 10.11 14.46 16.41
C LYS A 263 10.61 14.67 14.98
N LEU A 264 10.22 13.79 14.05
CA LEU A 264 10.51 13.96 12.63
C LEU A 264 9.85 15.22 12.06
N ARG A 265 8.61 15.51 12.43
CA ARG A 265 7.91 16.76 12.07
C ARG A 265 8.62 17.99 12.64
N GLU A 266 8.93 17.99 13.93
CA GLU A 266 9.67 19.09 14.60
C GLU A 266 11.04 19.34 13.93
N PHE A 267 11.75 18.27 13.58
CA PHE A 267 13.01 18.35 12.85
C PHE A 267 12.83 18.95 11.45
N CYS A 268 11.78 18.54 10.73
CA CYS A 268 11.48 19.11 9.43
C CYS A 268 11.16 20.60 9.52
N ASP A 269 10.41 21.02 10.54
CA ASP A 269 10.06 22.43 10.76
C ASP A 269 11.30 23.26 11.09
N LYS A 270 12.16 22.76 11.99
CA LYS A 270 13.41 23.42 12.40
C LYS A 270 14.35 23.70 11.22
N TYR A 271 14.44 22.79 10.26
CA TYR A 271 15.37 22.89 9.14
C TYR A 271 14.70 23.23 7.80
N ASN A 272 13.40 23.57 7.81
CA ASN A 272 12.60 23.80 6.60
C ASN A 272 12.72 22.66 5.58
N ILE A 273 12.55 21.42 6.03
CA ILE A 273 12.54 20.22 5.20
C ILE A 273 11.09 19.90 4.84
N VAL A 274 10.84 19.55 3.57
CA VAL A 274 9.51 19.10 3.13
C VAL A 274 9.26 17.69 3.67
N LEU A 275 8.33 17.54 4.62
CA LEU A 275 7.88 16.22 5.06
C LEU A 275 6.84 15.67 4.09
N ILE A 276 7.06 14.45 3.62
CA ILE A 276 6.21 13.79 2.63
C ILE A 276 5.72 12.46 3.20
N PHE A 277 4.40 12.28 3.26
CA PHE A 277 3.82 10.96 3.51
C PHE A 277 3.33 10.32 2.22
N ASP A 278 3.88 9.14 1.92
CA ASP A 278 3.34 8.25 0.91
C ASP A 278 2.12 7.50 1.49
N GLU A 279 0.94 8.06 1.21
CA GLU A 279 -0.38 7.55 1.60
C GLU A 279 -0.96 6.60 0.55
N VAL A 280 -0.19 6.19 -0.48
CA VAL A 280 -0.71 5.37 -1.59
C VAL A 280 -1.33 4.07 -1.08
N GLN A 281 -0.81 3.47 -0.02
CA GLN A 281 -1.41 2.29 0.62
C GLN A 281 -2.30 2.62 1.82
N ALA A 282 -2.02 3.69 2.55
CA ALA A 282 -2.62 3.97 3.85
C ALA A 282 -3.90 4.82 3.79
N GLY A 283 -4.05 5.61 2.73
CA GLY A 283 -5.15 6.56 2.60
C GLY A 283 -6.52 5.91 2.36
N PHE A 284 -7.53 6.77 2.42
CA PHE A 284 -8.93 6.46 2.11
C PHE A 284 -9.52 5.36 3.00
N GLY A 285 -9.31 5.45 4.31
CA GLY A 285 -9.97 4.58 5.30
C GLY A 285 -9.25 3.27 5.62
N ARG A 286 -8.15 2.94 4.93
CA ARG A 286 -7.49 1.64 5.05
C ARG A 286 -7.07 1.32 6.49
N THR A 287 -6.52 2.31 7.19
CA THR A 287 -5.96 2.18 8.54
C THR A 287 -6.98 2.48 9.65
N GLY A 288 -8.27 2.61 9.33
CA GLY A 288 -9.28 3.06 10.31
C GLY A 288 -9.26 4.57 10.59
N LYS A 289 -8.43 5.31 9.86
CA LYS A 289 -8.42 6.78 9.74
C LYS A 289 -8.62 7.15 8.27
N LEU A 290 -9.03 8.39 7.98
CA LEU A 290 -9.18 8.80 6.58
C LEU A 290 -7.82 8.77 5.89
N PHE A 291 -6.81 9.38 6.50
CA PHE A 291 -5.41 9.26 6.11
C PHE A 291 -4.58 8.62 7.23
N GLY A 292 -3.58 7.84 6.85
CA GLY A 292 -2.76 7.09 7.79
C GLY A 292 -1.97 7.98 8.75
N PHE A 293 -1.43 9.12 8.28
CA PHE A 293 -0.62 10.04 9.09
C PHE A 293 -1.36 10.58 10.32
N GLU A 294 -2.69 10.53 10.33
CA GLU A 294 -3.51 10.93 11.48
C GLU A 294 -3.19 10.12 12.74
N HIS A 295 -2.67 8.89 12.60
CA HIS A 295 -2.21 8.08 13.74
C HIS A 295 -1.01 8.70 14.48
N TYR A 296 -0.31 9.64 13.85
CA TYR A 296 0.87 10.31 14.42
C TYR A 296 0.55 11.66 15.07
N GLY A 297 -0.64 12.21 14.82
CA GLY A 297 -1.01 13.55 15.29
C GLY A 297 -0.19 14.68 14.64
N ILE A 298 0.31 14.46 13.42
CA ILE A 298 1.05 15.45 12.63
C ILE A 298 0.45 15.59 11.24
N ILE A 299 0.81 16.65 10.52
CA ILE A 299 0.38 16.91 9.14
C ILE A 299 1.63 17.04 8.27
N PRO A 300 1.73 16.31 7.14
CA PRO A 300 2.85 16.45 6.21
C PRO A 300 2.75 17.76 5.40
N ASP A 301 3.82 18.10 4.68
CA ASP A 301 3.82 19.20 3.73
C ASP A 301 3.24 18.77 2.36
N LEU A 302 3.49 17.50 2.01
CA LEU A 302 2.97 16.82 0.82
C LEU A 302 2.47 15.41 1.20
N MET A 303 1.43 14.94 0.53
CA MET A 303 1.02 13.54 0.59
C MET A 303 0.80 12.96 -0.81
N CYS A 304 1.27 11.73 -1.02
CA CYS A 304 1.09 10.96 -2.24
C CYS A 304 -0.08 10.00 -2.09
N CYS A 305 -1.06 10.05 -3.00
CA CYS A 305 -2.26 9.23 -2.98
C CYS A 305 -2.37 8.36 -4.22
N GLY A 306 -2.97 7.18 -4.08
CA GLY A 306 -3.27 6.28 -5.20
C GLY A 306 -4.22 5.17 -4.76
N LYS A 307 -4.19 4.02 -5.45
CA LYS A 307 -4.88 2.78 -5.09
C LYS A 307 -6.33 3.00 -4.61
N GLY A 308 -6.56 3.02 -3.29
CA GLY A 308 -7.86 3.21 -2.65
C GLY A 308 -8.62 4.49 -3.04
N ILE A 309 -7.94 5.49 -3.62
CA ILE A 309 -8.57 6.74 -4.09
C ILE A 309 -9.74 6.51 -5.04
N SER A 310 -9.66 5.49 -5.90
CA SER A 310 -10.64 5.22 -6.96
C SER A 310 -11.34 3.87 -6.85
N SER A 311 -10.85 2.99 -5.98
CA SER A 311 -11.31 1.61 -5.88
C SER A 311 -11.30 0.82 -7.19
N GLY A 312 -10.38 1.14 -8.11
CA GLY A 312 -10.10 0.31 -9.29
C GLY A 312 -9.58 1.05 -10.53
N MET A 313 -9.99 2.31 -10.73
CA MET A 313 -9.59 3.07 -11.93
C MET A 313 -8.22 3.74 -11.77
N PRO A 314 -7.39 3.85 -12.83
CA PRO A 314 -6.09 4.52 -12.73
C PRO A 314 -6.24 6.02 -12.39
N LEU A 315 -5.91 6.38 -11.16
CA LEU A 315 -5.85 7.76 -10.67
C LEU A 315 -4.94 7.81 -9.45
N SER A 316 -4.15 8.87 -9.34
CA SER A 316 -3.36 9.22 -8.17
C SER A 316 -3.37 10.73 -7.95
N ALA A 317 -2.89 11.19 -6.81
CA ALA A 317 -2.83 12.62 -6.51
C ALA A 317 -1.63 12.97 -5.63
N VAL A 318 -1.03 14.13 -5.85
CA VAL A 318 -0.22 14.81 -4.83
C VAL A 318 -1.06 15.92 -4.24
N ILE A 319 -1.28 15.88 -2.93
CA ILE A 319 -1.96 16.94 -2.18
C ILE A 319 -0.94 17.61 -1.26
N GLY A 320 -0.97 18.92 -1.17
CA GLY A 320 0.06 19.63 -0.41
C GLY A 320 -0.18 21.12 -0.25
N ARG A 321 0.77 21.75 0.44
CA ARG A 321 0.84 23.20 0.66
C ARG A 321 0.90 23.97 -0.65
N GLU A 322 0.17 25.08 -0.72
CA GLU A 322 0.09 25.94 -1.89
C GLU A 322 1.47 26.41 -2.39
N GLU A 323 2.33 26.88 -1.48
CA GLU A 323 3.66 27.41 -1.79
C GLU A 323 4.63 26.36 -2.35
N ILE A 324 4.34 25.07 -2.17
CA ILE A 324 5.08 23.97 -2.76
C ILE A 324 4.44 23.56 -4.09
N LEU A 325 3.13 23.31 -4.12
CA LEU A 325 2.43 22.84 -5.33
C LEU A 325 2.42 23.87 -6.47
N ASN A 326 2.42 25.17 -6.15
CA ASN A 326 2.40 26.26 -7.14
C ASN A 326 3.81 26.71 -7.58
N LEU A 327 4.88 25.95 -7.30
CA LEU A 327 6.25 26.32 -7.71
C LEU A 327 6.43 26.48 -9.23
N TYR A 328 5.58 25.81 -10.01
CA TYR A 328 5.69 25.74 -11.45
C TYR A 328 4.56 26.53 -12.11
N GLY A 329 4.91 27.36 -13.10
CA GLY A 329 3.94 28.09 -13.91
C GLY A 329 3.12 27.18 -14.84
N PRO A 330 2.15 27.75 -15.58
CA PRO A 330 1.29 27.00 -16.49
C PRO A 330 2.06 26.05 -17.43
N ASN A 331 1.50 24.87 -17.67
CA ASN A 331 2.02 23.81 -18.56
C ASN A 331 3.35 23.14 -18.15
N LYS A 332 3.87 23.40 -16.94
CA LYS A 332 5.12 22.78 -16.44
C LYS A 332 4.91 21.53 -15.57
N MET A 333 3.69 21.33 -15.08
CA MET A 333 3.23 20.14 -14.36
C MET A 333 2.03 19.56 -15.11
N THR A 334 2.27 18.62 -16.01
CA THR A 334 1.23 17.98 -16.83
C THR A 334 1.48 16.49 -16.94
N SER A 335 0.43 15.72 -17.22
CA SER A 335 0.50 14.31 -17.61
C SER A 335 -0.64 14.05 -18.59
N THR A 336 -0.44 13.20 -19.61
CA THR A 336 -1.44 12.98 -20.68
C THR A 336 -2.80 12.55 -20.12
N HIS A 337 -2.80 11.69 -19.10
CA HIS A 337 -4.02 11.18 -18.47
C HIS A 337 -4.39 11.92 -17.18
N THR A 338 -3.77 13.06 -16.88
CA THR A 338 -4.03 13.84 -15.67
C THR A 338 -5.51 14.16 -15.51
N GLY A 339 -6.10 13.69 -14.42
CA GLY A 339 -7.52 13.92 -14.12
C GLY A 339 -8.47 13.46 -15.23
N ASN A 340 -8.21 12.30 -15.85
CA ASN A 340 -9.11 11.69 -16.82
C ASN A 340 -10.57 11.75 -16.31
N PRO A 341 -11.55 12.15 -17.13
CA PRO A 341 -12.92 12.37 -16.65
C PRO A 341 -13.57 11.13 -16.04
N VAL A 342 -13.42 9.96 -16.68
CA VAL A 342 -13.98 8.69 -16.21
C VAL A 342 -13.31 8.24 -14.91
N CYS A 343 -11.99 8.30 -14.83
CA CYS A 343 -11.26 8.01 -13.59
C CYS A 343 -11.62 9.00 -12.47
N SER A 344 -11.87 10.27 -12.82
CA SER A 344 -12.26 11.31 -11.87
C SER A 344 -13.66 11.06 -11.30
N ALA A 345 -14.61 10.63 -12.14
CA ALA A 345 -15.93 10.21 -11.72
C ALA A 345 -15.87 8.99 -10.78
N ALA A 346 -15.06 7.99 -11.13
CA ALA A 346 -14.84 6.81 -10.31
C ALA A 346 -14.27 7.16 -8.93
N ALA A 347 -13.24 8.02 -8.89
CA ALA A 347 -12.62 8.46 -7.64
C ALA A 347 -13.56 9.29 -6.77
N LEU A 348 -14.29 10.25 -7.37
CA LEU A 348 -15.27 11.03 -6.62
C LEU A 348 -16.35 10.14 -6.00
N ALA A 349 -16.87 9.17 -6.76
CA ALA A 349 -17.84 8.19 -6.25
C ALA A 349 -17.25 7.28 -5.17
N SER A 350 -16.02 6.78 -5.34
CA SER A 350 -15.32 5.95 -4.36
C SER A 350 -15.13 6.68 -3.03
N ILE A 351 -14.62 7.91 -3.09
CA ILE A 351 -14.40 8.76 -1.90
C ILE A 351 -15.73 9.03 -1.19
N ASN A 352 -16.77 9.43 -1.93
CA ASN A 352 -18.09 9.66 -1.35
C ASN A 352 -18.67 8.39 -0.72
N TYR A 353 -18.51 7.23 -1.37
CA TYR A 353 -18.98 5.96 -0.83
C TYR A 353 -18.29 5.62 0.50
N ILE A 354 -16.97 5.78 0.56
CA ILE A 354 -16.17 5.53 1.77
C ILE A 354 -16.64 6.40 2.94
N LEU A 355 -16.87 7.70 2.68
CA LEU A 355 -17.31 8.66 3.69
C LEU A 355 -18.76 8.42 4.12
N ASN A 356 -19.68 8.25 3.17
CA ASN A 356 -21.11 8.18 3.45
C ASN A 356 -21.56 6.83 4.04
N ASN A 357 -20.77 5.77 3.87
CA ASN A 357 -21.08 4.43 4.38
C ASN A 357 -20.23 4.03 5.59
N ASN A 358 -19.63 5.01 6.28
CA ASN A 358 -18.84 4.81 7.51
C ASN A 358 -17.74 3.74 7.37
N LEU A 359 -17.12 3.63 6.18
CA LEU A 359 -16.12 2.58 5.94
C LEU A 359 -14.83 2.80 6.74
N ILE A 360 -14.55 4.04 7.14
CA ILE A 360 -13.41 4.38 8.01
C ILE A 360 -13.62 3.77 9.40
N GLU A 361 -14.78 4.03 10.02
CA GLU A 361 -15.13 3.48 11.33
C GLU A 361 -15.22 1.95 11.28
N LYS A 362 -15.84 1.42 10.22
CA LYS A 362 -15.89 -0.03 10.00
C LYS A 362 -14.50 -0.66 9.91
N SER A 363 -13.55 -0.01 9.22
CA SER A 363 -12.16 -0.46 9.13
C SER A 363 -11.50 -0.49 10.51
N ALA A 364 -11.71 0.54 11.32
CA ALA A 364 -11.20 0.59 12.70
C ALA A 364 -11.81 -0.54 13.57
N ASN A 365 -13.12 -0.72 13.51
CA ASN A 365 -13.83 -1.72 14.34
C ASN A 365 -13.49 -3.16 13.96
N LEU A 366 -13.47 -3.47 12.66
CA LEU A 366 -13.06 -4.80 12.19
C LEU A 366 -11.56 -5.05 12.39
N GLY A 367 -10.74 -3.99 12.40
CA GLY A 367 -9.33 -4.07 12.73
C GLY A 367 -9.06 -4.64 14.12
N LYS A 368 -9.91 -4.33 15.12
CA LYS A 368 -9.80 -4.90 16.48
C LYS A 368 -10.00 -6.41 16.50
N ILE A 369 -10.82 -6.95 15.59
CA ILE A 369 -11.04 -8.39 15.45
C ILE A 369 -9.79 -9.05 14.84
N CYS A 370 -9.18 -8.40 13.85
CA CYS A 370 -7.90 -8.85 13.30
C CYS A 370 -6.80 -8.84 14.35
N GLU A 371 -6.67 -7.77 15.13
CA GLU A 371 -5.71 -7.62 16.23
C GLU A 371 -5.82 -8.80 17.20
N GLU A 372 -6.99 -8.97 17.82
CA GLU A 372 -7.22 -10.01 18.82
C GLU A 372 -6.94 -11.42 18.24
N PHE A 373 -7.36 -11.68 17.01
CA PHE A 373 -7.15 -12.98 16.38
C PHE A 373 -5.68 -13.23 16.04
N LEU A 374 -5.01 -12.27 15.40
CA LEU A 374 -3.67 -12.44 14.87
C LEU A 374 -2.60 -12.40 15.97
N GLU A 375 -2.83 -11.68 17.07
CA GLU A 375 -1.96 -11.75 18.25
C GLU A 375 -2.03 -13.13 18.92
N LYS A 376 -3.23 -13.67 19.16
CA LYS A 376 -3.40 -15.06 19.65
C LYS A 376 -2.79 -16.08 18.69
N LEU A 377 -2.88 -15.83 17.38
CA LEU A 377 -2.28 -16.67 16.36
C LEU A 377 -0.74 -16.63 16.45
N LYS A 378 -0.15 -15.45 16.66
CA LYS A 378 1.30 -15.29 16.89
C LYS A 378 1.74 -16.03 18.15
N GLU A 379 1.00 -15.95 19.25
CA GLU A 379 1.31 -16.70 20.48
C GLU A 379 1.32 -18.21 20.23
N LYS A 380 0.29 -18.71 19.54
CA LYS A 380 0.10 -20.13 19.23
C LYS A 380 1.16 -20.70 18.29
N TYR A 381 1.62 -19.92 17.32
CA TYR A 381 2.59 -20.32 16.29
C TYR A 381 3.88 -19.49 16.38
N SER A 382 4.30 -19.14 17.60
CA SER A 382 5.43 -18.24 17.87
C SER A 382 6.77 -18.74 17.38
N ASN A 383 6.86 -20.04 17.08
CA ASN A 383 8.03 -20.67 16.51
C ASN A 383 8.21 -20.36 15.01
N VAL A 384 7.16 -19.98 14.27
CA VAL A 384 7.23 -19.65 12.83
C VAL A 384 6.62 -18.30 12.47
N ILE A 385 5.89 -17.64 13.38
CA ILE A 385 5.41 -16.27 13.21
C ILE A 385 6.34 -15.33 13.97
N GLY A 386 7.26 -14.70 13.25
CA GLY A 386 8.23 -13.76 13.85
C GLY A 386 7.61 -12.40 14.19
N HIS A 387 6.63 -11.95 13.41
CA HIS A 387 6.03 -10.63 13.58
C HIS A 387 4.57 -10.56 13.16
N VAL A 388 3.77 -9.81 13.91
CA VAL A 388 2.40 -9.42 13.57
C VAL A 388 2.24 -7.95 13.91
N ARG A 389 1.89 -7.15 12.91
CA ARG A 389 1.57 -5.72 13.05
C ARG A 389 0.45 -5.35 12.11
N GLY A 390 -0.33 -4.35 12.50
CA GLY A 390 -1.40 -3.84 11.67
C GLY A 390 -2.22 -2.77 12.36
N VAL A 391 -3.10 -2.17 11.59
CA VAL A 391 -4.03 -1.15 12.06
C VAL A 391 -5.22 -1.10 11.10
N GLY A 392 -6.44 -0.94 11.61
CA GLY A 392 -7.65 -1.02 10.77
C GLY A 392 -7.70 -2.32 9.97
N LEU A 393 -8.02 -2.27 8.67
CA LEU A 393 -8.04 -3.42 7.77
C LEU A 393 -6.75 -3.56 6.95
N ILE A 394 -5.59 -3.49 7.61
CA ILE A 394 -4.29 -3.82 7.02
C ILE A 394 -3.39 -4.45 8.08
N TRP A 395 -3.08 -5.74 7.91
CA TRP A 395 -2.26 -6.51 8.86
C TRP A 395 -1.19 -7.31 8.13
N GLY A 396 0.05 -7.22 8.59
CA GLY A 396 1.20 -7.99 8.09
C GLY A 396 1.59 -9.07 9.08
N ILE A 397 1.79 -10.28 8.55
CA ILE A 397 2.28 -11.44 9.30
C ILE A 397 3.58 -11.90 8.64
N VAL A 398 4.68 -11.80 9.37
CA VAL A 398 6.02 -12.17 8.90
C VAL A 398 6.36 -13.57 9.39
N PHE A 399 6.64 -14.47 8.45
CA PHE A 399 7.03 -15.84 8.74
C PHE A 399 8.55 -15.98 8.86
N THR A 400 8.98 -16.82 9.78
CA THR A 400 10.38 -17.14 10.03
C THR A 400 10.60 -18.65 10.06
N LYS A 401 11.86 -19.07 9.86
CA LYS A 401 12.24 -20.46 10.05
C LYS A 401 12.07 -20.83 11.50
N ASN A 402 11.64 -22.08 11.72
CA ASN A 402 11.26 -22.62 13.02
C ASN A 402 12.28 -22.30 14.13
N GLY A 403 11.85 -21.54 15.14
CA GLY A 403 12.63 -21.17 16.32
C GLY A 403 13.68 -20.07 16.10
N THR A 404 13.67 -19.39 14.95
CA THR A 404 14.67 -18.37 14.58
C THR A 404 14.03 -17.04 14.18
N LYS A 405 14.87 -16.00 13.99
CA LYS A 405 14.49 -14.72 13.37
C LYS A 405 14.76 -14.67 11.85
N GLU A 406 15.28 -15.74 11.26
CA GLU A 406 15.51 -15.79 9.82
C GLU A 406 14.15 -15.87 9.10
N ILE A 407 13.89 -14.94 8.18
CA ILE A 407 12.66 -14.91 7.39
C ILE A 407 12.47 -16.20 6.57
N ASP A 408 11.23 -16.64 6.38
CA ASP A 408 10.88 -17.85 5.62
C ASP A 408 9.89 -17.54 4.48
N PRO A 409 10.42 -17.14 3.30
CA PRO A 409 9.60 -16.87 2.12
C PRO A 409 8.85 -18.10 1.58
N ASP A 410 9.41 -19.30 1.75
CA ASP A 410 8.84 -20.53 1.20
C ASP A 410 7.62 -20.95 2.02
N LEU A 411 7.70 -20.86 3.35
CA LEU A 411 6.55 -21.07 4.23
C LEU A 411 5.42 -20.07 3.91
N ALA A 412 5.75 -18.78 3.77
CA ALA A 412 4.76 -17.76 3.41
C ALA A 412 4.10 -18.05 2.06
N HIS A 413 4.88 -18.48 1.06
CA HIS A 413 4.37 -18.88 -0.25
C HIS A 413 3.41 -20.07 -0.14
N ASP A 414 3.77 -21.11 0.62
CA ASP A 414 2.93 -22.30 0.78
C ASP A 414 1.63 -22.01 1.52
N ILE A 415 1.65 -21.12 2.52
CA ILE A 415 0.43 -20.65 3.20
C ILE A 415 -0.50 -19.91 2.23
N VAL A 416 0.02 -19.06 1.36
CA VAL A 416 -0.79 -18.37 0.32
C VAL A 416 -1.40 -19.38 -0.65
N ARG A 417 -0.62 -20.38 -1.09
CA ARG A 417 -1.12 -21.45 -1.96
C ARG A 417 -2.25 -22.23 -1.30
N ILE A 418 -2.05 -22.72 -0.07
CA ILE A 418 -3.04 -23.51 0.68
C ILE A 418 -4.29 -22.67 0.98
N SER A 419 -4.13 -21.38 1.29
CA SER A 419 -5.26 -20.46 1.49
C SER A 419 -6.13 -20.38 0.22
N SER A 420 -5.48 -20.26 -0.95
CA SER A 420 -6.14 -20.17 -2.25
C SER A 420 -6.91 -21.46 -2.59
N GLU A 421 -6.33 -22.62 -2.31
CA GLU A 421 -6.96 -23.94 -2.42
C GLU A 421 -8.20 -24.09 -1.51
N LYS A 422 -8.24 -23.33 -0.40
CA LYS A 422 -9.36 -23.30 0.55
C LYS A 422 -10.35 -22.16 0.30
N GLY A 423 -10.26 -21.42 -0.80
CA GLY A 423 -11.22 -20.34 -1.07
C GLY A 423 -10.95 -19.03 -0.33
N LEU A 424 -9.71 -18.79 0.11
CA LEU A 424 -9.25 -17.51 0.65
C LEU A 424 -8.10 -16.96 -0.20
N LEU A 425 -8.26 -15.75 -0.73
CA LEU A 425 -7.31 -15.18 -1.68
C LEU A 425 -6.40 -14.15 -1.03
N PHE A 426 -5.10 -14.33 -1.23
CA PHE A 426 -4.05 -13.34 -0.98
C PHE A 426 -3.32 -13.05 -2.29
N PHE A 427 -2.66 -11.90 -2.38
CA PHE A 427 -1.56 -11.76 -3.34
C PHE A 427 -0.30 -12.45 -2.78
N ALA A 428 0.69 -12.66 -3.62
CA ALA A 428 1.96 -13.28 -3.24
C ALA A 428 2.65 -12.55 -2.08
N PRO A 429 3.41 -13.24 -1.21
CA PRO A 429 4.11 -12.59 -0.11
C PRO A 429 4.95 -11.39 -0.55
N VAL A 430 4.99 -10.34 0.27
CA VAL A 430 5.63 -9.06 -0.06
C VAL A 430 6.82 -8.73 0.85
N GLY A 431 7.45 -7.57 0.63
CA GLY A 431 8.58 -7.10 1.42
C GLY A 431 9.78 -8.01 1.20
N SER A 432 10.23 -8.65 2.26
CA SER A 432 11.30 -9.65 2.23
C SER A 432 10.90 -10.97 1.53
N GLY A 433 9.65 -11.07 1.08
CA GLY A 433 9.06 -12.29 0.49
C GLY A 433 8.44 -13.21 1.53
N ALA A 434 8.48 -12.84 2.82
CA ALA A 434 7.94 -13.64 3.92
C ALA A 434 6.73 -13.00 4.61
N THR A 435 6.25 -11.85 4.14
CA THR A 435 5.10 -11.16 4.73
C THR A 435 3.81 -11.46 3.97
N ILE A 436 2.83 -12.05 4.65
CA ILE A 436 1.45 -12.18 4.16
C ILE A 436 0.63 -11.01 4.72
N LYS A 437 -0.13 -10.35 3.85
CA LYS A 437 -0.99 -9.22 4.23
C LYS A 437 -2.46 -9.59 4.24
N VAL A 438 -3.12 -9.44 5.39
CA VAL A 438 -4.59 -9.47 5.51
C VAL A 438 -5.09 -8.05 5.25
N CYS A 439 -5.65 -7.82 4.06
CA CYS A 439 -6.13 -6.52 3.64
C CYS A 439 -7.38 -6.61 2.75
N PRO A 440 -8.51 -7.10 3.30
CA PRO A 440 -9.74 -7.22 2.52
C PRO A 440 -10.32 -5.85 2.11
N PRO A 441 -11.20 -5.78 1.11
CA PRO A 441 -12.00 -4.58 0.85
C PRO A 441 -12.73 -4.10 2.12
N LEU A 442 -12.85 -2.78 2.33
CA LEU A 442 -13.41 -2.23 3.59
C LEU A 442 -14.89 -2.59 3.77
N VAL A 443 -15.55 -2.99 2.69
CA VAL A 443 -16.92 -3.48 2.67
C VAL A 443 -17.08 -4.90 3.23
N ILE A 444 -16.00 -5.63 3.54
CA ILE A 444 -16.07 -6.99 4.10
C ILE A 444 -16.99 -7.05 5.34
N THR A 445 -17.76 -8.13 5.48
CA THR A 445 -18.58 -8.34 6.68
C THR A 445 -17.74 -8.94 7.79
N GLU A 446 -18.14 -8.73 9.05
CA GLU A 446 -17.51 -9.37 10.20
C GLU A 446 -17.51 -10.91 10.07
N GLU A 447 -18.63 -11.48 9.60
CA GLU A 447 -18.77 -12.91 9.35
C GLU A 447 -17.73 -13.44 8.35
N ALA A 448 -17.57 -12.77 7.20
CA ALA A 448 -16.60 -13.16 6.17
C ALA A 448 -15.15 -12.95 6.63
N LEU A 449 -14.89 -11.89 7.40
CA LEU A 449 -13.56 -11.65 7.98
C LEU A 449 -13.18 -12.78 8.95
N LYS A 450 -14.07 -13.13 9.89
CA LYS A 450 -13.85 -14.22 10.84
C LYS A 450 -13.71 -15.57 10.13
N GLU A 451 -14.48 -15.82 9.08
CA GLU A 451 -14.33 -17.03 8.26
C GLU A 451 -12.95 -17.07 7.59
N GLY A 452 -12.50 -15.98 6.96
CA GLY A 452 -11.19 -15.89 6.33
C GLY A 452 -10.03 -16.06 7.31
N LEU A 453 -10.09 -15.44 8.49
CA LEU A 453 -9.06 -15.59 9.53
C LEU A 453 -8.92 -17.05 10.01
N LYS A 454 -10.03 -17.77 10.17
CA LYS A 454 -10.01 -19.20 10.49
C LYS A 454 -9.40 -20.06 9.38
N ILE A 455 -9.65 -19.72 8.11
CA ILE A 455 -9.03 -20.42 6.98
C ILE A 455 -7.52 -20.15 6.95
N PHE A 456 -7.11 -18.92 7.23
CA PHE A 456 -5.70 -18.55 7.29
C PHE A 456 -4.96 -19.35 8.37
N GLU A 457 -5.51 -19.46 9.58
CA GLU A 457 -4.97 -20.34 10.63
C GLU A 457 -4.87 -21.81 10.17
N GLN A 458 -5.90 -22.33 9.49
CA GLN A 458 -5.86 -23.69 8.96
C GLN A 458 -4.74 -23.88 7.92
N ALA A 459 -4.53 -22.89 7.05
CA ALA A 459 -3.48 -22.91 6.05
C ALA A 459 -2.08 -22.88 6.71
N ILE A 460 -1.89 -22.07 7.75
CA ILE A 460 -0.66 -22.05 8.56
C ILE A 460 -0.38 -23.44 9.15
N ARG A 461 -1.38 -24.02 9.83
CA ARG A 461 -1.24 -25.34 10.45
C ARG A 461 -0.84 -26.41 9.43
N GLU A 462 -1.47 -26.42 8.26
CA GLU A 462 -1.16 -27.41 7.22
C GLU A 462 0.22 -27.18 6.61
N ALA A 463 0.63 -25.93 6.38
CA ALA A 463 1.94 -25.60 5.82
C ALA A 463 3.10 -26.00 6.73
N ILE A 464 2.93 -25.95 8.06
CA ILE A 464 3.95 -26.35 9.03
C ILE A 464 4.06 -27.89 9.17
N CYS A 465 3.00 -28.62 8.82
CA CYS A 465 2.96 -30.09 8.91
C CYS A 465 3.42 -30.80 7.62
N CYS A 466 3.54 -30.08 6.51
CA CYS A 466 4.10 -30.59 5.24
C CYS A 466 5.63 -30.48 5.26
#